data_AF-A0AAV8XUD2-F1
#
_entry.id   AF-A0AAV8XUD2-F1
#
_cell.length_a   1.000
_cell.length_b   1.000
_cell.length_c   1.000
_cell.angle_alpha   90.00
_cell.angle_beta   90.00
_cell.angle_gamma   90.00
#
_symmetry.space_group_name_H-M   'P 1'
#
loop_
_entity.id
_entity.type
_entity.pdbx_description
1 polymer ?
#
loop_
_entity_poly.entity_id
_entity_poly.type
_entity_poly.pdbx_seq_one_letter_code
_entity_poly.pdbx_strand_id
1 'polypeptide(L)'
;MDGTKKLDVTGNVNNDASDTPKATYKPLSEADIEGQAVSKNKEADGADEKMLPRDTEVLNSNVDHSEVKVALNEKQNGDAKLNIDVKNIFGGMDKEELMKYANDPFWVRLRWFLFILFWLLWAAMLVGAILIIYAAPKCNPPPPRTWWQEGPLTEIEPNTSPDEIILLDKNIKAFIVSWLDDDAYADLNESHDVIKLIERAKGSDVRAIVELDPATSNVWFEKSKDKNDTLNDYYIWRPPKMTTNGDLLAPNNWQPVILDVLGNKKRILLLPLGRPHLNFRNENVTNAFSDVIAKFLDQGAAGISIKNAPLLLVDTKFEDETIGSNPGFNHQQYGFYTHTKTENLPELGTLLKQWRRVVKNKTTDGLFMISDEMQNADVFKVNNTFVVDLPVKAQVFSRANASVSELVNTLNHTFNIDHIEWPLWKAKSTAYPKDVLDIVTYLLPGVPLVNSSDVVNTQLLKMRQSPSVMRGICSIHGIHNNTVLSFIRVTSGNPGVLVALNGQNETVTVDFPKEIPALDSLTEVTVQLYSTNFVEADFMSINAKKDATAVRISPKSAIVLSYVPKKKE
;
A
#
# COMPACT_ATOMS: atom_id res chain seq x y z
N MET A 1 39.52 60.77 3.16
CA MET A 1 39.04 61.89 2.33
C MET A 1 39.80 61.90 1.01
N ASP A 2 39.42 61.21 -0.05
CA ASP A 2 38.59 60.02 -0.35
C ASP A 2 38.32 60.20 -1.86
N GLY A 3 38.74 59.38 -2.81
CA GLY A 3 38.97 57.93 -2.84
C GLY A 3 38.08 57.37 -3.97
N THR A 4 38.47 57.46 -5.26
CA THR A 4 39.07 56.39 -6.12
C THR A 4 38.17 55.16 -6.34
N LYS A 5 38.03 54.46 -7.48
CA LYS A 5 38.56 54.37 -8.88
C LYS A 5 37.68 53.28 -9.57
N LYS A 6 37.14 53.42 -10.80
CA LYS A 6 37.62 52.96 -12.14
C LYS A 6 38.44 51.64 -12.28
N LEU A 7 38.00 50.84 -13.27
CA LEU A 7 38.70 49.86 -14.16
C LEU A 7 39.02 48.47 -13.56
N ASP A 8 38.49 47.35 -14.07
CA ASP A 8 38.69 46.65 -15.37
C ASP A 8 40.06 45.91 -15.42
N VAL A 9 40.12 44.67 -15.96
CA VAL A 9 41.30 43.95 -16.53
C VAL A 9 41.03 42.44 -16.74
N THR A 10 40.83 42.09 -18.02
CA THR A 10 41.39 40.98 -18.85
C THR A 10 41.51 39.54 -18.34
N GLY A 11 41.10 38.61 -19.22
CA GLY A 11 41.45 37.19 -19.14
C GLY A 11 42.80 36.82 -19.75
N ASN A 12 43.22 35.57 -19.55
CA ASN A 12 43.94 34.78 -20.54
C ASN A 12 43.82 33.27 -20.26
N VAL A 13 43.90 32.50 -21.33
CA VAL A 13 43.65 31.06 -21.49
C VAL A 13 44.93 30.24 -21.22
N ASN A 14 44.83 29.05 -20.61
CA ASN A 14 45.33 27.75 -21.13
C ASN A 14 45.64 26.66 -20.07
N ASN A 15 45.14 25.46 -20.42
CA ASN A 15 45.71 24.11 -20.32
C ASN A 15 45.63 23.26 -19.03
N ASP A 16 44.84 22.19 -19.21
CA ASP A 16 45.13 20.77 -18.96
C ASP A 16 45.04 20.11 -17.56
N ALA A 17 44.27 19.01 -17.63
CA ALA A 17 44.43 17.71 -16.97
C ALA A 17 43.82 17.47 -15.57
N SER A 18 42.90 16.49 -15.56
CA SER A 18 42.60 15.47 -14.55
C SER A 18 42.59 15.87 -13.06
N ASP A 19 41.42 15.80 -12.42
CA ASP A 19 41.15 14.78 -11.39
C ASP A 19 39.83 15.03 -10.64
N THR A 20 39.19 13.93 -10.27
CA THR A 20 37.98 13.78 -9.44
C THR A 20 37.96 14.63 -8.15
N PRO A 21 36.81 15.15 -7.69
CA PRO A 21 36.72 15.75 -6.37
C PRO A 21 36.72 14.68 -5.26
N LYS A 22 37.83 14.62 -4.51
CA LYS A 22 37.95 13.92 -3.23
C LYS A 22 37.14 14.62 -2.15
N ALA A 23 36.36 13.84 -1.39
CA ALA A 23 35.70 14.27 -0.17
C ALA A 23 36.74 14.71 0.87
N THR A 24 36.57 15.91 1.43
CA THR A 24 37.39 16.41 2.54
C THR A 24 36.53 16.44 3.81
N TYR A 25 36.67 15.40 4.64
CA TYR A 25 36.21 15.44 6.03
C TYR A 25 37.41 15.78 6.93
N LYS A 26 37.30 16.88 7.68
CA LYS A 26 38.19 17.17 8.81
C LYS A 26 37.64 16.44 10.06
N PRO A 27 38.47 15.70 10.81
CA PRO A 27 38.07 15.15 12.10
C PRO A 27 38.05 16.26 13.18
N LEU A 28 36.99 16.28 13.99
CA LEU A 28 36.89 17.12 15.20
C LEU A 28 37.61 16.43 16.36
N SER A 29 38.36 17.19 17.16
CA SER A 29 39.18 16.74 18.29
C SER A 29 38.39 16.57 19.58
N GLU A 30 38.83 15.63 20.42
CA GLU A 30 38.25 15.12 21.69
C GLU A 30 38.10 16.13 22.87
N ALA A 31 38.07 17.44 22.64
CA ALA A 31 38.08 18.43 23.74
C ALA A 31 36.76 19.21 23.95
N ASP A 32 35.69 18.95 23.17
CA ASP A 32 34.46 19.77 23.19
C ASP A 32 33.19 19.02 23.67
N ILE A 33 33.33 17.90 24.40
CA ILE A 33 32.18 17.24 25.04
C ILE A 33 32.48 17.05 26.53
N GLU A 34 32.44 18.14 27.30
CA GLU A 34 32.14 18.07 28.74
C GLU A 34 31.69 19.45 29.27
N GLY A 35 30.47 19.51 29.81
CA GLY A 35 30.08 20.49 30.84
C GLY A 35 29.09 21.60 30.47
N GLN A 36 27.78 21.32 30.55
CA GLN A 36 26.86 21.87 31.58
C GLN A 36 25.38 21.78 31.13
N ALA A 37 24.60 20.94 31.81
CA ALA A 37 23.17 21.16 32.01
C ALA A 37 22.74 20.51 33.33
N VAL A 38 22.36 21.32 34.32
CA VAL A 38 21.94 20.88 35.66
C VAL A 38 20.45 21.19 35.89
N SER A 39 19.75 20.13 36.33
CA SER A 39 18.57 20.04 37.22
C SER A 39 17.22 20.68 36.84
N LYS A 40 16.15 19.86 36.79
CA LYS A 40 15.30 19.56 37.96
C LYS A 40 14.28 18.43 37.70
N ASN A 41 14.31 17.46 38.64
CA ASN A 41 13.24 16.61 39.20
C ASN A 41 12.24 15.87 38.30
N LYS A 42 12.32 14.52 38.34
CA LYS A 42 11.20 13.60 38.69
C LYS A 42 11.77 12.20 38.96
N GLU A 43 11.54 11.69 40.17
CA GLU A 43 10.66 10.56 40.47
C GLU A 43 11.27 9.19 40.12
N ALA A 44 11.75 8.53 41.17
CA ALA A 44 12.09 7.12 41.21
C ALA A 44 10.80 6.30 41.33
N ASP A 45 10.69 5.22 40.56
CA ASP A 45 9.74 4.15 40.82
C ASP A 45 10.47 2.82 40.76
N GLY A 46 10.38 2.09 41.86
CA GLY A 46 10.87 0.74 42.03
C GLY A 46 9.73 -0.25 41.91
N ALA A 47 10.06 -1.47 41.51
CA ALA A 47 9.26 -2.64 41.82
C ALA A 47 10.11 -3.58 42.69
N ASP A 48 10.37 -3.10 43.92
CA ASP A 48 10.66 -3.96 45.06
C ASP A 48 9.37 -4.08 45.88
N GLU A 49 9.07 -5.30 46.31
CA GLU A 49 7.84 -5.67 46.98
C GLU A 49 7.69 -4.93 48.33
N LYS A 50 6.58 -4.21 48.48
CA LYS A 50 6.10 -3.66 49.74
C LYS A 50 5.41 -4.75 50.57
N MET A 51 5.89 -4.96 51.78
CA MET A 51 5.04 -5.18 52.96
C MET A 51 5.46 -4.16 54.02
N LEU A 52 4.55 -3.26 54.38
CA LEU A 52 4.78 -2.20 55.38
C LEU A 52 4.57 -2.72 56.81
N PRO A 53 5.20 -2.05 57.81
CA PRO A 53 5.46 -2.56 59.15
C PRO A 53 4.38 -2.14 60.14
N ARG A 54 4.40 -2.69 61.35
CA ARG A 54 3.90 -2.00 62.54
C ARG A 54 4.66 -2.41 63.80
N ASP A 55 5.06 -1.38 64.50
CA ASP A 55 5.78 -1.37 65.75
C ASP A 55 5.02 -2.06 66.89
N THR A 56 5.81 -2.70 67.74
CA THR A 56 5.49 -3.11 69.10
C THR A 56 5.26 -1.89 70.00
N GLU A 57 4.09 -1.82 70.64
CA GLU A 57 3.96 -1.70 72.10
C GLU A 57 2.50 -1.87 72.57
N VAL A 58 2.36 -2.34 73.82
CA VAL A 58 1.18 -2.35 74.72
C VAL A 58 0.42 -3.68 74.92
N LEU A 59 0.79 -4.32 76.04
CA LEU A 59 0.06 -5.07 77.09
C LEU A 59 -0.73 -6.38 76.82
N ASN A 60 -0.35 -7.34 77.69
CA ASN A 60 -1.15 -8.34 78.43
C ASN A 60 -1.59 -9.63 77.74
N SER A 61 -0.85 -10.71 78.01
CA SER A 61 -1.49 -11.91 78.56
C SER A 61 -0.56 -12.59 79.59
N ASN A 62 -1.06 -12.68 80.82
CA ASN A 62 -0.45 -13.38 81.94
C ASN A 62 -0.41 -14.88 81.69
N VAL A 63 0.76 -15.51 81.75
CA VAL A 63 0.93 -16.82 82.41
C VAL A 63 2.36 -16.89 82.96
N ASP A 64 2.50 -16.64 84.26
CA ASP A 64 3.70 -17.02 85.03
C ASP A 64 3.48 -18.44 85.57
N HIS A 65 4.37 -19.36 85.20
CA HIS A 65 4.55 -20.63 85.89
C HIS A 65 6.03 -20.81 86.19
N SER A 66 6.45 -20.13 87.25
CA SER A 66 7.12 -20.71 88.41
C SER A 66 7.59 -22.17 88.27
N GLU A 67 8.88 -22.31 88.57
CA GLU A 67 9.60 -23.50 88.99
C GLU A 67 8.72 -24.69 89.42
N VAL A 68 8.88 -25.82 88.73
CA VAL A 68 8.48 -27.13 89.25
C VAL A 68 9.73 -27.98 89.48
N LYS A 69 10.21 -27.93 90.72
CA LYS A 69 10.97 -28.99 91.38
C LYS A 69 9.98 -30.02 91.94
N VAL A 70 10.06 -31.28 91.49
CA VAL A 70 9.53 -32.49 92.16
C VAL A 70 10.32 -33.68 91.58
N ALA A 71 10.94 -34.62 92.31
CA ALA A 71 11.06 -34.85 93.75
C ALA A 71 12.08 -35.97 94.09
N LEU A 72 12.70 -35.81 95.28
CA LEU A 72 12.83 -36.76 96.41
C LEU A 72 13.24 -38.23 96.16
N ASN A 73 14.45 -38.61 96.61
CA ASN A 73 14.73 -39.34 97.87
C ASN A 73 15.92 -40.31 97.77
N GLU A 74 16.74 -40.28 98.82
CA GLU A 74 17.98 -41.05 99.02
C GLU A 74 17.74 -42.55 99.23
N LYS A 75 18.58 -43.41 98.64
CA LYS A 75 19.43 -44.41 99.33
C LYS A 75 20.29 -45.25 98.36
N GLN A 76 21.58 -45.30 98.69
CA GLN A 76 22.57 -46.40 98.56
C GLN A 76 23.00 -46.99 97.19
N ASN A 77 24.29 -46.79 96.92
CA ASN A 77 25.30 -47.63 96.24
C ASN A 77 24.88 -48.67 95.18
N GLY A 78 25.45 -48.52 93.98
CA GLY A 78 25.71 -49.61 93.04
C GLY A 78 26.02 -49.11 91.62
N ASP A 79 27.23 -49.34 91.13
CA ASP A 79 27.72 -49.06 89.77
C ASP A 79 26.73 -49.45 88.65
N ALA A 80 26.59 -48.58 87.64
CA ALA A 80 26.71 -48.94 86.21
C ALA A 80 26.52 -47.71 85.28
N LYS A 81 27.46 -47.53 84.35
CA LYS A 81 27.42 -46.56 83.24
C LYS A 81 26.22 -46.80 82.30
N LEU A 82 25.51 -45.74 81.91
CA LEU A 82 24.69 -45.71 80.68
C LEU A 82 24.80 -44.34 79.99
N ASN A 83 25.31 -44.37 78.76
CA ASN A 83 25.41 -43.24 77.82
C ASN A 83 24.02 -42.84 77.32
N ILE A 84 23.73 -41.54 77.24
CA ILE A 84 22.69 -41.01 76.36
C ILE A 84 23.27 -39.86 75.55
N ASP A 85 23.27 -40.09 74.25
CA ASP A 85 23.81 -39.30 73.15
C ASP A 85 22.86 -38.11 72.88
N VAL A 86 23.32 -36.88 73.13
CA VAL A 86 22.61 -35.66 72.68
C VAL A 86 23.18 -35.28 71.32
N LYS A 87 22.48 -35.72 70.28
CA LYS A 87 22.77 -35.44 68.88
C LYS A 87 22.58 -33.95 68.59
N ASN A 88 23.66 -33.18 68.65
CA ASN A 88 23.68 -31.79 68.19
C ASN A 88 23.43 -31.72 66.69
N ILE A 89 22.32 -31.10 66.26
CA ILE A 89 22.13 -30.64 64.88
C ILE A 89 22.92 -29.34 64.75
N PHE A 90 24.24 -29.48 64.56
CA PHE A 90 25.12 -28.38 64.17
C PHE A 90 25.39 -28.52 62.67
N GLY A 91 24.59 -27.82 61.87
CA GLY A 91 24.59 -27.90 60.39
C GLY A 91 25.48 -26.85 59.71
N GLY A 92 26.57 -26.45 60.35
CA GLY A 92 27.53 -25.49 59.81
C GLY A 92 28.89 -25.70 60.46
N MET A 93 29.93 -25.83 59.64
CA MET A 93 31.30 -26.02 60.09
C MET A 93 31.94 -24.63 60.28
N ASP A 94 32.61 -24.39 61.41
CA ASP A 94 33.27 -23.11 61.66
C ASP A 94 34.51 -22.94 60.75
N LYS A 95 35.00 -21.72 60.52
CA LYS A 95 36.06 -21.43 59.54
C LYS A 95 37.30 -22.30 59.75
N GLU A 96 37.67 -22.55 61.01
CA GLU A 96 38.84 -23.35 61.37
C GLU A 96 38.66 -24.84 61.07
N GLU A 97 37.47 -25.38 61.31
CA GLU A 97 37.11 -26.76 61.01
C GLU A 97 36.97 -26.99 59.49
N LEU A 98 36.44 -26.00 58.77
CA LEU A 98 36.30 -26.03 57.32
C LEU A 98 37.67 -25.98 56.63
N MET A 99 38.60 -25.16 57.11
CA MET A 99 39.94 -25.03 56.51
C MET A 99 40.76 -26.33 56.61
N LYS A 100 40.43 -27.21 57.56
CA LYS A 100 41.04 -28.55 57.68
C LYS A 100 40.66 -29.48 56.51
N TYR A 101 39.43 -29.38 56.01
CA TYR A 101 38.91 -30.23 54.92
C TYR A 101 38.82 -29.51 53.56
N ALA A 102 38.85 -28.18 53.53
CA ALA A 102 38.73 -27.37 52.31
C ALA A 102 39.95 -27.50 51.37
N ASN A 103 41.11 -27.89 51.91
CA ASN A 103 42.36 -28.09 51.16
C ASN A 103 42.61 -29.57 50.82
N ASP A 104 41.64 -30.44 51.06
CA ASP A 104 41.73 -31.85 50.64
C ASP A 104 41.88 -31.92 49.10
N PRO A 105 42.82 -32.72 48.57
CA PRO A 105 43.04 -32.88 47.13
C PRO A 105 41.78 -33.09 46.31
N PHE A 106 40.75 -33.75 46.85
CA PHE A 106 39.47 -33.95 46.16
C PHE A 106 38.70 -32.63 45.97
N TRP A 107 38.48 -31.87 47.03
CA TRP A 107 37.68 -30.64 47.00
C TRP A 107 38.37 -29.51 46.22
N VAL A 108 39.70 -29.46 46.26
CA VAL A 108 40.48 -28.51 45.45
C VAL A 108 40.35 -28.83 43.96
N ARG A 109 40.45 -30.11 43.58
CA ARG A 109 40.25 -30.55 42.18
C ARG A 109 38.82 -30.30 41.71
N LEU A 110 37.82 -30.56 42.55
CA LEU A 110 36.42 -30.32 42.22
C LEU A 110 36.12 -28.83 42.04
N ARG A 111 36.65 -27.96 42.91
CA ARG A 111 36.49 -26.50 42.77
C ARG A 111 37.12 -25.98 41.48
N TRP A 112 38.33 -26.42 41.18
CA TRP A 112 39.00 -26.06 39.92
C TRP A 112 38.27 -26.61 38.70
N PHE A 113 37.76 -27.84 38.77
CA PHE A 113 36.94 -28.43 37.71
C PHE A 113 35.66 -27.61 37.46
N LEU A 114 34.90 -27.28 38.51
CA LEU A 114 33.68 -26.47 38.38
C LEU A 114 33.97 -25.05 37.90
N PHE A 115 35.08 -24.45 38.34
CA PHE A 115 35.50 -23.12 37.88
C PHE A 115 35.86 -23.12 36.40
N ILE A 116 36.65 -24.10 35.94
CA ILE A 116 37.01 -24.25 34.53
C ILE A 116 35.76 -24.55 33.69
N LEU A 117 34.89 -25.45 34.16
CA LEU A 117 33.64 -25.79 33.48
C LEU A 117 32.72 -24.58 33.33
N PHE A 118 32.60 -23.75 34.36
CA PHE A 118 31.83 -22.50 34.30
C PHE A 118 32.33 -21.57 33.20
N TRP A 119 33.64 -21.31 33.14
CA TRP A 119 34.22 -20.44 32.11
C TRP A 119 34.12 -21.04 30.71
N LEU A 120 34.23 -22.36 30.56
CA LEU A 120 34.00 -23.05 29.28
C LEU A 120 32.56 -22.93 28.82
N LEU A 121 31.58 -23.15 29.70
CA LEU A 121 30.16 -22.99 29.37
C LEU A 121 29.81 -21.55 29.03
N TRP A 122 30.37 -20.59 29.78
CA TRP A 122 30.20 -19.16 29.52
C TRP A 122 30.77 -18.78 28.14
N ALA A 123 31.98 -19.22 27.82
CA ALA A 123 32.59 -18.97 26.52
C ALA A 123 31.83 -19.67 25.38
N ALA A 124 31.36 -20.91 25.59
CA ALA A 124 30.54 -21.62 24.61
C ALA A 124 29.20 -20.92 24.35
N MET A 125 28.56 -20.38 25.39
CA MET A 125 27.34 -19.58 25.26
C MET A 125 27.60 -18.29 24.46
N LEU A 126 28.71 -17.59 24.72
CA LEU A 126 29.11 -16.38 23.99
C LEU A 126 29.37 -16.67 22.52
N VAL A 127 30.14 -17.71 22.21
CA VAL A 127 30.40 -18.14 20.83
C VAL A 127 29.11 -18.56 20.13
N GLY A 128 28.23 -19.27 20.83
CA GLY A 128 26.90 -19.63 20.32
C GLY A 128 26.07 -18.40 19.95
N ALA A 129 26.04 -17.38 20.80
CA ALA A 129 25.34 -16.14 20.52
C ALA A 129 25.90 -15.42 19.28
N ILE A 130 27.23 -15.32 19.16
CA ILE A 130 27.89 -14.71 17.99
C ILE A 130 27.60 -15.50 16.71
N LEU A 131 27.64 -16.83 16.77
CA LEU A 131 27.33 -17.70 15.63
C LEU A 131 25.88 -17.54 15.18
N ILE A 132 24.93 -17.42 16.11
CA ILE A 132 23.52 -17.14 15.78
C ILE A 132 23.40 -15.80 15.06
N ILE A 133 24.07 -14.74 15.55
CA ILE A 133 24.02 -13.41 14.92
C ILE A 133 24.63 -13.45 13.51
N TYR A 134 25.74 -14.16 13.32
CA TYR A 134 26.39 -14.28 12.02
C TYR A 134 25.59 -15.13 11.02
N ALA A 135 25.00 -16.24 11.49
CA ALA A 135 24.24 -17.16 10.65
C ALA A 135 22.80 -16.70 10.40
N ALA A 136 22.25 -15.82 11.24
CA ALA A 136 20.93 -15.25 11.03
C ALA A 136 20.94 -14.39 9.76
N PRO A 137 20.22 -14.79 8.70
CA PRO A 137 20.13 -13.97 7.51
C PRO A 137 19.50 -12.63 7.90
N LYS A 138 20.07 -11.53 7.40
CA LYS A 138 19.39 -10.23 7.50
C LYS A 138 18.03 -10.41 6.83
N CYS A 139 16.95 -10.28 7.60
CA CYS A 139 15.62 -10.16 7.03
C CYS A 139 15.66 -8.89 6.17
N ASN A 140 15.85 -9.05 4.86
CA ASN A 140 15.68 -7.93 3.96
C ASN A 140 14.23 -7.48 4.15
N PRO A 141 13.98 -6.24 4.61
CA PRO A 141 12.62 -5.74 4.64
C PRO A 141 12.06 -5.92 3.23
N PRO A 142 10.81 -6.40 3.08
CA PRO A 142 10.21 -6.50 1.76
C PRO A 142 10.37 -5.15 1.05
N PRO A 143 10.52 -5.13 -0.29
CA PRO A 143 10.74 -3.89 -1.01
C PRO A 143 9.68 -2.86 -0.60
N PRO A 144 10.09 -1.60 -0.35
CA PRO A 144 9.13 -0.55 -0.01
C PRO A 144 8.09 -0.48 -1.12
N ARG A 145 6.85 -0.21 -0.72
CA ARG A 145 5.78 0.01 -1.68
C ARG A 145 6.07 1.31 -2.43
N THR A 146 5.63 1.41 -3.67
CA THR A 146 5.82 2.65 -4.43
C THR A 146 4.94 3.75 -3.84
N TRP A 147 5.28 5.01 -4.10
CA TRP A 147 4.60 6.14 -3.49
C TRP A 147 3.09 6.19 -3.78
N TRP A 148 2.64 5.72 -4.95
CA TRP A 148 1.22 5.64 -5.29
C TRP A 148 0.48 4.51 -4.58
N GLN A 149 1.20 3.50 -4.06
CA GLN A 149 0.58 2.40 -3.32
C GLN A 149 0.36 2.77 -1.84
N GLU A 150 1.12 3.73 -1.31
CA GLU A 150 1.10 4.07 0.11
C GLU A 150 -0.17 4.81 0.54
N GLY A 151 -0.72 5.68 -0.29
CA GLY A 151 -1.81 6.57 0.10
C GLY A 151 -2.85 6.80 -1.00
N PRO A 152 -3.86 7.62 -0.71
CA PRO A 152 -4.92 7.95 -1.65
C PRO A 152 -4.41 8.84 -2.80
N LEU A 153 -5.09 8.71 -3.94
CA LEU A 153 -4.97 9.62 -5.07
C LEU A 153 -6.26 10.45 -5.19
N THR A 154 -6.20 11.55 -5.93
CA THR A 154 -7.38 12.36 -6.25
C THR A 154 -7.41 12.72 -7.73
N GLU A 155 -8.59 13.10 -8.25
CA GLU A 155 -8.76 13.68 -9.58
C GLU A 155 -9.04 15.18 -9.40
N ILE A 156 -8.42 16.02 -10.22
CA ILE A 156 -8.65 17.47 -10.24
C ILE A 156 -9.00 17.94 -11.64
N GLU A 157 -9.69 19.07 -11.71
CA GLU A 157 -10.06 19.68 -12.98
C GLU A 157 -8.85 20.39 -13.61
N PRO A 158 -8.76 20.47 -14.95
CA PRO A 158 -7.61 21.08 -15.63
C PRO A 158 -7.47 22.59 -15.36
N ASN A 159 -8.59 23.26 -15.03
CA ASN A 159 -8.67 24.69 -14.76
C ASN A 159 -8.47 25.04 -13.27
N THR A 160 -8.18 24.06 -12.41
CA THR A 160 -7.88 24.28 -11.00
C THR A 160 -6.68 25.23 -10.85
N SER A 161 -6.77 26.18 -9.91
CA SER A 161 -5.65 27.09 -9.65
C SER A 161 -4.47 26.35 -9.02
N PRO A 162 -3.21 26.63 -9.41
CA PRO A 162 -2.03 26.04 -8.77
C PRO A 162 -1.96 26.24 -7.25
N ASP A 163 -2.56 27.28 -6.71
CA ASP A 163 -2.61 27.52 -5.27
C ASP A 163 -3.55 26.55 -4.53
N GLU A 164 -4.54 25.99 -5.22
CA GLU A 164 -5.45 25.00 -4.63
C GLU A 164 -4.75 23.66 -4.39
N ILE A 165 -3.65 23.35 -5.10
CA ILE A 165 -2.83 22.16 -4.80
C ILE A 165 -2.30 22.21 -3.36
N ILE A 166 -2.00 23.40 -2.84
CA ILE A 166 -1.50 23.58 -1.46
C ILE A 166 -2.60 23.26 -0.43
N LEU A 167 -3.87 23.40 -0.82
CA LEU A 167 -5.02 23.13 0.04
C LEU A 167 -5.38 21.65 0.08
N LEU A 168 -4.85 20.83 -0.84
CA LEU A 168 -5.02 19.39 -0.78
C LEU A 168 -4.50 18.86 0.56
N ASP A 169 -5.21 17.88 1.11
CA ASP A 169 -4.76 17.21 2.32
C ASP A 169 -3.35 16.62 2.10
N LYS A 170 -2.41 16.95 3.00
CA LYS A 170 -1.01 16.52 2.96
C LYS A 170 -0.80 15.00 2.87
N ASN A 171 -1.83 14.21 3.15
CA ASN A 171 -1.79 12.76 3.07
C ASN A 171 -2.13 12.21 1.67
N ILE A 172 -2.67 13.05 0.76
CA ILE A 172 -2.88 12.71 -0.65
C ILE A 172 -1.52 12.63 -1.35
N LYS A 173 -1.27 11.54 -2.07
CA LYS A 173 0.06 11.26 -2.66
C LYS A 173 0.23 11.82 -4.07
N ALA A 174 -0.85 11.84 -4.85
CA ALA A 174 -0.88 12.51 -6.14
C ALA A 174 -2.29 12.90 -6.54
N PHE A 175 -2.36 13.86 -7.46
CA PHE A 175 -3.55 14.17 -8.23
C PHE A 175 -3.39 13.69 -9.68
N ILE A 176 -4.50 13.31 -10.29
CA ILE A 176 -4.65 13.03 -11.72
C ILE A 176 -5.31 14.25 -12.34
N VAL A 177 -4.71 14.79 -13.39
CA VAL A 177 -5.24 15.93 -14.14
C VAL A 177 -5.31 15.59 -15.62
N SER A 178 -6.45 15.88 -16.23
CA SER A 178 -6.74 15.55 -17.63
C SER A 178 -6.25 16.62 -18.60
N TRP A 179 -5.53 16.20 -19.65
CA TRP A 179 -5.20 17.02 -20.81
C TRP A 179 -6.14 16.61 -21.96
N LEU A 180 -7.43 16.91 -21.82
CA LEU A 180 -8.45 16.46 -22.78
C LEU A 180 -9.07 17.58 -23.60
N ASP A 181 -9.02 18.82 -23.12
CA ASP A 181 -9.52 19.98 -23.87
C ASP A 181 -8.61 20.33 -25.06
N ASP A 182 -7.33 19.96 -24.96
CA ASP A 182 -6.32 20.14 -25.99
C ASP A 182 -5.95 18.83 -26.70
N ASP A 183 -5.55 18.94 -27.96
CA ASP A 183 -4.96 17.83 -28.70
C ASP A 183 -3.60 17.46 -28.07
N ALA A 184 -3.41 16.20 -27.65
CA ALA A 184 -2.19 15.76 -26.98
C ALA A 184 -0.91 15.99 -27.83
N TYR A 185 -1.07 16.11 -29.15
CA TYR A 185 0.02 16.34 -30.10
C TYR A 185 0.24 17.81 -30.47
N ALA A 186 -0.58 18.72 -29.93
CA ALA A 186 -0.36 20.15 -30.09
C ALA A 186 0.97 20.57 -29.44
N ASP A 187 1.50 21.70 -29.88
CA ASP A 187 2.71 22.26 -29.28
C ASP A 187 2.43 22.63 -27.82
N LEU A 188 3.32 22.16 -26.93
CA LEU A 188 3.16 22.38 -25.50
C LEU A 188 3.40 23.86 -25.18
N ASN A 189 2.41 24.49 -24.57
CA ASN A 189 2.51 25.87 -24.11
C ASN A 189 2.76 25.91 -22.60
N GLU A 190 3.89 26.46 -22.17
CA GLU A 190 4.26 26.61 -20.76
C GLU A 190 3.26 27.47 -19.97
N SER A 191 2.51 28.35 -20.64
CA SER A 191 1.47 29.16 -19.98
C SER A 191 0.19 28.38 -19.68
N HIS A 192 0.07 27.12 -20.12
CA HIS A 192 -1.11 26.29 -19.90
C HIS A 192 -1.26 25.93 -18.42
N ASP A 193 -2.49 25.94 -17.90
CA ASP A 193 -2.75 25.79 -16.47
C ASP A 193 -2.31 24.41 -15.94
N VAL A 194 -2.54 23.34 -16.71
CA VAL A 194 -2.00 22.01 -16.38
C VAL A 194 -0.48 21.99 -16.25
N ILE A 195 0.27 22.74 -17.08
CA ILE A 195 1.73 22.81 -16.94
C ILE A 195 2.11 23.50 -15.63
N LYS A 196 1.44 24.60 -15.29
CA LYS A 196 1.64 25.27 -13.99
C LYS A 196 1.31 24.35 -12.81
N LEU A 197 0.27 23.51 -12.92
CA LEU A 197 -0.09 22.51 -11.90
C LEU A 197 1.04 21.48 -11.72
N ILE A 198 1.61 20.97 -12.82
CA ILE A 198 2.75 20.04 -12.80
C ILE A 198 3.98 20.69 -12.15
N GLU A 199 4.33 21.90 -12.57
CA GLU A 199 5.47 22.64 -12.01
C GLU A 199 5.31 22.90 -10.52
N ARG A 200 4.09 23.27 -10.09
CA ARG A 200 3.79 23.47 -8.67
C ARG A 200 3.96 22.18 -7.87
N ALA A 201 3.56 21.04 -8.43
CA ALA A 201 3.68 19.73 -7.80
C ALA A 201 5.15 19.29 -7.63
N LYS A 202 6.03 19.62 -8.59
CA LYS A 202 7.46 19.25 -8.60
C LYS A 202 8.22 19.66 -7.33
N GLY A 203 7.76 20.70 -6.63
CA GLY A 203 8.34 21.19 -5.38
C GLY A 203 7.54 20.87 -4.11
N SER A 204 6.53 20.00 -4.19
CA SER A 204 5.67 19.66 -3.05
C SER A 204 5.67 18.15 -2.75
N ASP A 205 5.05 17.75 -1.63
CA ASP A 205 4.89 16.34 -1.26
C ASP A 205 3.83 15.60 -2.10
N VAL A 206 3.08 16.34 -2.93
CA VAL A 206 2.05 15.83 -3.84
C VAL A 206 2.59 15.78 -5.26
N ARG A 207 2.40 14.65 -5.94
CA ARG A 207 2.86 14.43 -7.30
C ARG A 207 1.73 14.65 -8.33
N ALA A 208 2.09 15.00 -9.56
CA ALA A 208 1.15 15.14 -10.67
C ALA A 208 1.18 13.91 -11.58
N ILE A 209 0.01 13.36 -11.91
CA ILE A 209 -0.19 12.35 -12.94
C ILE A 209 -0.99 13.01 -14.06
N VAL A 210 -0.48 12.98 -15.30
CA VAL A 210 -1.16 13.60 -16.45
C VAL A 210 -1.90 12.54 -17.25
N GLU A 211 -3.19 12.74 -17.44
CA GLU A 211 -4.02 11.90 -18.30
C GLU A 211 -4.02 12.46 -19.73
N LEU A 212 -3.67 11.59 -20.70
CA LEU A 212 -3.53 11.93 -22.12
C LEU A 212 -4.38 10.99 -22.97
N ASP A 213 -5.05 11.53 -23.99
CA ASP A 213 -5.72 10.75 -25.03
C ASP A 213 -4.83 10.64 -26.28
N PRO A 214 -4.30 9.44 -26.62
CA PRO A 214 -3.49 9.25 -27.82
C PRO A 214 -4.33 9.01 -29.08
N ALA A 215 -5.59 8.56 -28.95
CA ALA A 215 -6.32 7.84 -29.98
C ALA A 215 -6.66 8.69 -31.21
N THR A 216 -6.87 9.98 -31.02
CA THR A 216 -7.33 10.88 -32.08
C THR A 216 -6.55 12.19 -32.09
N SER A 217 -6.38 12.78 -33.27
CA SER A 217 -5.70 14.08 -33.41
C SER A 217 -6.09 14.81 -34.69
N ASN A 218 -6.18 16.14 -34.62
CA ASN A 218 -6.40 17.01 -35.78
C ASN A 218 -5.09 17.62 -36.32
N VAL A 219 -3.97 17.50 -35.60
CA VAL A 219 -2.72 18.24 -35.87
C VAL A 219 -2.19 18.01 -37.29
N TRP A 220 -2.24 16.77 -37.76
CA TRP A 220 -1.72 16.39 -39.08
C TRP A 220 -2.81 16.18 -40.13
N PHE A 221 -4.07 16.37 -39.76
CA PHE A 221 -5.20 15.87 -40.55
C PHE A 221 -5.27 16.51 -41.93
N GLU A 222 -5.23 17.84 -42.02
CA GLU A 222 -5.31 18.53 -43.31
C GLU A 222 -4.12 18.20 -44.22
N LYS A 223 -2.93 18.05 -43.65
CA LYS A 223 -1.71 17.67 -44.40
C LYS A 223 -1.78 16.22 -44.89
N SER A 224 -2.33 15.31 -44.08
CA SER A 224 -2.50 13.90 -44.43
C SER A 224 -3.39 13.66 -45.64
N LYS A 225 -4.24 14.62 -46.00
CA LYS A 225 -5.10 14.56 -47.18
C LYS A 225 -4.31 14.72 -48.49
N ASP A 226 -3.10 15.29 -48.44
CA ASP A 226 -2.24 15.43 -49.61
C ASP A 226 -1.62 14.09 -50.01
N LYS A 227 -1.64 13.81 -51.33
CA LYS A 227 -1.24 12.55 -51.95
C LYS A 227 0.26 12.25 -51.80
N ASN A 228 1.10 13.29 -51.71
CA ASN A 228 2.56 13.14 -51.65
C ASN A 228 3.12 13.34 -50.24
N ASP A 229 2.27 13.53 -49.23
CA ASP A 229 2.71 13.76 -47.87
C ASP A 229 3.02 12.43 -47.16
N THR A 230 4.16 12.41 -46.48
CA THR A 230 4.55 11.38 -45.51
C THR A 230 3.53 11.15 -44.39
N LEU A 231 2.63 12.10 -44.15
CA LEU A 231 1.58 12.05 -43.14
C LEU A 231 0.30 11.32 -43.58
N ASN A 232 0.18 10.90 -44.85
CA ASN A 232 -1.02 10.21 -45.33
C ASN A 232 -1.31 8.90 -44.55
N ASP A 233 -0.28 8.22 -44.04
CA ASP A 233 -0.43 6.97 -43.28
C ASP A 233 -0.53 7.18 -41.75
N TYR A 234 -0.61 8.44 -41.28
CA TYR A 234 -0.85 8.76 -39.87
C TYR A 234 -2.29 8.47 -39.46
N TYR A 235 -3.22 8.41 -40.41
CA TYR A 235 -4.65 8.19 -40.17
C TYR A 235 -5.14 6.94 -40.89
N ILE A 236 -6.27 6.41 -40.43
CA ILE A 236 -6.87 5.21 -41.01
C ILE A 236 -7.81 5.57 -42.17
N TRP A 237 -7.23 5.63 -43.37
CA TRP A 237 -7.97 5.88 -44.61
C TRP A 237 -8.34 4.59 -45.35
N ARG A 238 -9.59 4.49 -45.81
CA ARG A 238 -10.07 3.36 -46.63
C ARG A 238 -10.87 3.78 -47.85
N PRO A 239 -10.72 3.11 -49.00
CA PRO A 239 -11.60 3.37 -50.14
C PRO A 239 -13.03 2.89 -49.83
N PRO A 240 -14.08 3.60 -50.29
CA PRO A 240 -15.46 3.13 -50.18
C PRO A 240 -15.69 1.92 -51.09
N LYS A 241 -16.64 1.08 -50.71
CA LYS A 241 -17.22 0.06 -51.59
C LYS A 241 -18.21 0.72 -52.56
N MET A 242 -18.32 0.21 -53.78
CA MET A 242 -19.32 0.66 -54.77
C MET A 242 -20.43 -0.37 -54.87
N THR A 243 -21.69 0.06 -54.83
CA THR A 243 -22.83 -0.81 -55.15
C THR A 243 -22.95 -1.00 -56.65
N THR A 244 -23.72 -2.01 -57.08
CA THR A 244 -24.10 -2.21 -58.49
C THR A 244 -24.82 -1.01 -59.10
N ASN A 245 -25.41 -0.15 -58.25
CA ASN A 245 -26.17 1.03 -58.65
C ASN A 245 -25.30 2.31 -58.66
N GLY A 246 -24.02 2.20 -58.29
CA GLY A 246 -23.07 3.33 -58.24
C GLY A 246 -23.05 4.10 -56.91
N ASP A 247 -23.78 3.64 -55.90
CA ASP A 247 -23.76 4.24 -54.56
C ASP A 247 -22.48 3.86 -53.81
N LEU A 248 -22.02 4.75 -52.93
CA LEU A 248 -20.85 4.51 -52.09
C LEU A 248 -21.28 3.94 -50.75
N LEU A 249 -20.62 2.87 -50.35
CA LEU A 249 -20.77 2.26 -49.03
C LEU A 249 -19.46 2.35 -48.26
N ALA A 250 -19.60 2.37 -46.93
CA ALA A 250 -18.48 2.18 -46.02
C ALA A 250 -17.74 0.87 -46.32
N PRO A 251 -16.41 0.81 -46.09
CA PRO A 251 -15.64 -0.40 -46.29
C PRO A 251 -16.12 -1.55 -45.41
N ASN A 252 -16.67 -1.23 -44.23
CA ASN A 252 -17.25 -2.14 -43.26
C ASN A 252 -18.33 -1.39 -42.46
N ASN A 253 -18.95 -2.07 -41.51
CA ASN A 253 -20.00 -1.53 -40.63
C ASN A 253 -19.47 -0.74 -39.41
N TRP A 254 -18.18 -0.40 -39.35
CA TRP A 254 -17.62 0.38 -38.23
C TRP A 254 -18.22 1.78 -38.21
N GLN A 255 -18.48 2.30 -37.01
CA GLN A 255 -19.09 3.61 -36.81
C GLN A 255 -18.46 4.35 -35.62
N PRO A 256 -18.37 5.70 -35.67
CA PRO A 256 -18.74 6.55 -36.79
C PRO A 256 -17.59 6.72 -37.81
N VAL A 257 -17.98 6.97 -39.05
CA VAL A 257 -17.06 7.25 -40.17
C VAL A 257 -17.50 8.51 -40.92
N ILE A 258 -16.57 9.19 -41.59
CA ILE A 258 -16.90 10.29 -42.52
C ILE A 258 -16.37 9.97 -43.91
N LEU A 259 -17.16 10.30 -44.92
CA LEU A 259 -16.72 10.29 -46.31
C LEU A 259 -15.99 11.60 -46.60
N ASP A 260 -14.71 11.50 -46.90
CA ASP A 260 -13.92 12.60 -47.44
C ASP A 260 -13.87 12.50 -48.96
N VAL A 261 -14.17 13.63 -49.61
CA VAL A 261 -14.19 13.77 -51.07
C VAL A 261 -13.13 14.81 -51.44
N LEU A 262 -11.86 14.41 -51.42
CA LEU A 262 -10.76 15.27 -51.86
C LEU A 262 -10.36 14.97 -53.31
N GLY A 263 -10.59 15.96 -54.18
CA GLY A 263 -10.30 15.85 -55.60
C GLY A 263 -11.06 14.68 -56.26
N ASN A 264 -10.34 13.84 -57.02
CA ASN A 264 -10.93 12.69 -57.72
C ASN A 264 -11.00 11.41 -56.87
N LYS A 265 -10.68 11.46 -55.57
CA LYS A 265 -10.67 10.28 -54.69
C LYS A 265 -11.72 10.43 -53.59
N LYS A 266 -12.44 9.34 -53.38
CA LYS A 266 -13.38 9.19 -52.28
C LYS A 266 -12.71 8.25 -51.27
N ARG A 267 -12.55 8.69 -50.03
CA ARG A 267 -11.95 7.91 -48.94
C ARG A 267 -12.83 8.04 -47.71
N ILE A 268 -12.84 7.01 -46.89
CA ILE A 268 -13.56 6.96 -45.64
C ILE A 268 -12.54 6.95 -44.53
N LEU A 269 -12.75 7.85 -43.57
CA LEU A 269 -11.94 8.00 -42.37
C LEU A 269 -12.74 7.47 -41.18
N LEU A 270 -12.06 6.81 -40.25
CA LEU A 270 -12.61 6.41 -38.96
C LEU A 270 -12.50 7.57 -37.97
N LEU A 271 -13.59 7.86 -37.25
CA LEU A 271 -13.66 8.97 -36.30
C LEU A 271 -14.16 8.54 -34.92
N PRO A 272 -13.45 7.68 -34.20
CA PRO A 272 -13.85 7.39 -32.83
C PRO A 272 -13.90 8.71 -32.08
N LEU A 273 -14.93 8.89 -31.24
CA LEU A 273 -15.16 10.13 -30.49
C LEU A 273 -15.38 11.38 -31.37
N GLY A 274 -15.66 11.22 -32.67
CA GLY A 274 -15.89 12.33 -33.60
C GLY A 274 -14.62 13.03 -34.10
N ARG A 275 -13.43 12.48 -33.84
CA ARG A 275 -12.13 13.03 -34.28
C ARG A 275 -11.33 12.02 -35.11
N PRO A 276 -10.47 12.46 -36.04
CA PRO A 276 -9.66 11.57 -36.88
C PRO A 276 -8.83 10.57 -36.08
N HIS A 277 -9.01 9.27 -36.35
CA HIS A 277 -8.27 8.20 -35.67
C HIS A 277 -6.83 8.07 -36.16
N LEU A 278 -5.89 8.02 -35.22
CA LEU A 278 -4.49 7.81 -35.51
C LEU A 278 -4.16 6.33 -35.71
N ASN A 279 -3.32 6.06 -36.71
CA ASN A 279 -2.89 4.72 -37.08
C ASN A 279 -1.68 4.28 -36.24
N PHE A 280 -1.89 3.70 -35.06
CA PHE A 280 -0.81 3.20 -34.20
C PHE A 280 -0.10 1.93 -34.70
N ARG A 281 -0.48 1.40 -35.86
CA ARG A 281 0.35 0.41 -36.57
C ARG A 281 1.49 1.06 -37.36
N ASN A 282 1.49 2.39 -37.48
CA ASN A 282 2.59 3.18 -38.01
C ASN A 282 3.55 3.58 -36.89
N GLU A 283 4.81 3.16 -36.99
CA GLU A 283 5.84 3.45 -35.97
C GLU A 283 6.07 4.95 -35.78
N ASN A 284 5.91 5.76 -36.82
CA ASN A 284 6.07 7.22 -36.71
C ASN A 284 5.00 7.84 -35.79
N VAL A 285 3.77 7.33 -35.83
CA VAL A 285 2.67 7.77 -34.94
C VAL A 285 2.96 7.34 -33.50
N THR A 286 3.39 6.09 -33.31
CA THR A 286 3.74 5.57 -31.98
C THR A 286 4.93 6.31 -31.36
N ASN A 287 5.93 6.69 -32.18
CA ASN A 287 7.06 7.50 -31.76
C ASN A 287 6.64 8.94 -31.45
N ALA A 288 5.77 9.54 -32.28
CA ALA A 288 5.24 10.88 -32.01
C ALA A 288 4.54 10.96 -30.65
N PHE A 289 3.75 9.95 -30.26
CA PHE A 289 3.15 9.92 -28.92
C PHE A 289 4.17 9.61 -27.82
N SER A 290 5.22 8.84 -28.11
CA SER A 290 6.34 8.64 -27.18
C SER A 290 7.03 9.97 -26.85
N ASP A 291 7.15 10.87 -27.82
CA ASP A 291 7.69 12.21 -27.62
C ASP A 291 6.75 13.09 -26.79
N VAL A 292 5.43 12.99 -26.98
CA VAL A 292 4.43 13.66 -26.13
C VAL A 292 4.59 13.25 -24.67
N ILE A 293 4.67 11.94 -24.40
CA ILE A 293 4.92 11.42 -23.05
C ILE A 293 6.21 12.00 -22.48
N ALA A 294 7.30 11.97 -23.25
CA ALA A 294 8.60 12.49 -22.81
C ALA A 294 8.52 13.99 -22.43
N LYS A 295 7.79 14.81 -23.20
CA LYS A 295 7.60 16.25 -22.92
C LYS A 295 6.94 16.48 -21.55
N PHE A 296 5.85 15.78 -21.24
CA PHE A 296 5.18 15.95 -19.93
C PHE A 296 6.04 15.48 -18.76
N LEU A 297 6.81 14.41 -18.94
CA LEU A 297 7.77 13.95 -17.94
C LEU A 297 8.92 14.95 -17.73
N ASP A 298 9.41 15.57 -18.81
CA ASP A 298 10.45 16.60 -18.75
C ASP A 298 9.97 17.86 -17.98
N GLN A 299 8.68 18.18 -18.06
CA GLN A 299 8.05 19.23 -17.24
C GLN A 299 7.92 18.85 -15.75
N GLY A 300 8.03 17.57 -15.40
CA GLY A 300 8.02 17.08 -14.02
C GLY A 300 6.79 16.27 -13.63
N ALA A 301 6.00 15.80 -14.60
CA ALA A 301 4.95 14.82 -14.31
C ALA A 301 5.57 13.55 -13.69
N ALA A 302 5.00 13.08 -12.58
CA ALA A 302 5.46 11.86 -11.92
C ALA A 302 4.80 10.60 -12.48
N GLY A 303 3.85 10.75 -13.40
CA GLY A 303 3.19 9.63 -14.04
C GLY A 303 2.33 10.05 -15.22
N ILE A 304 1.99 9.06 -16.03
CA ILE A 304 1.15 9.20 -17.21
C ILE A 304 -0.03 8.24 -17.06
N SER A 305 -1.23 8.75 -17.31
CA SER A 305 -2.43 7.96 -17.51
C SER A 305 -2.85 8.00 -18.97
N ILE A 306 -3.13 6.84 -19.56
CA ILE A 306 -3.65 6.76 -20.94
C ILE A 306 -5.17 6.69 -20.89
N LYS A 307 -5.81 7.61 -21.60
CA LYS A 307 -7.25 7.61 -21.85
C LYS A 307 -7.54 7.00 -23.22
N ASN A 308 -8.72 6.39 -23.36
CA ASN A 308 -9.19 5.74 -24.58
C ASN A 308 -8.25 4.65 -25.10
N ALA A 309 -7.54 3.96 -24.20
CA ALA A 309 -6.60 2.90 -24.56
C ALA A 309 -7.23 1.75 -25.38
N PRO A 310 -8.48 1.31 -25.10
CA PRO A 310 -9.13 0.28 -25.91
C PRO A 310 -9.22 0.62 -27.40
N LEU A 311 -9.32 1.91 -27.75
CA LEU A 311 -9.55 2.40 -29.11
C LEU A 311 -8.27 2.57 -29.94
N LEU A 312 -7.09 2.30 -29.39
CA LEU A 312 -5.82 2.62 -30.06
C LEU A 312 -5.54 1.79 -31.32
N LEU A 313 -6.12 0.60 -31.42
CA LEU A 313 -5.86 -0.33 -32.52
C LEU A 313 -7.17 -0.78 -33.14
N VAL A 314 -7.14 -0.97 -34.46
CA VAL A 314 -8.24 -1.58 -35.22
C VAL A 314 -7.74 -2.81 -36.00
N ASP A 315 -8.70 -3.64 -36.41
CA ASP A 315 -8.44 -4.87 -37.13
C ASP A 315 -7.74 -4.60 -38.48
N THR A 316 -6.73 -5.41 -38.79
CA THR A 316 -5.94 -5.24 -40.03
C THR A 316 -6.66 -5.74 -41.26
N LYS A 317 -7.66 -6.62 -41.10
CA LYS A 317 -8.45 -7.18 -42.19
C LYS A 317 -9.69 -6.34 -42.50
N PHE A 318 -10.03 -5.38 -41.63
CA PHE A 318 -11.17 -4.49 -41.76
C PHE A 318 -12.50 -5.26 -41.86
N GLU A 319 -12.58 -6.36 -41.12
CA GLU A 319 -13.80 -7.18 -41.05
C GLU A 319 -14.94 -6.43 -40.37
N ASP A 320 -16.17 -6.76 -40.75
CA ASP A 320 -17.37 -6.22 -40.10
C ASP A 320 -17.42 -6.66 -38.62
N GLU A 321 -17.91 -5.75 -37.77
CA GLU A 321 -18.28 -6.04 -36.40
C GLU A 321 -19.49 -6.96 -36.34
N THR A 322 -19.57 -7.74 -35.28
CA THR A 322 -20.74 -8.57 -34.99
C THR A 322 -21.79 -7.77 -34.23
N ILE A 323 -23.07 -8.14 -34.41
CA ILE A 323 -24.18 -7.54 -33.69
C ILE A 323 -24.09 -7.96 -32.22
N GLY A 324 -24.15 -6.99 -31.32
CA GLY A 324 -24.17 -7.20 -29.88
C GLY A 324 -25.54 -7.65 -29.38
N SER A 325 -25.58 -8.19 -28.16
CA SER A 325 -26.82 -8.63 -27.51
C SER A 325 -27.49 -7.54 -26.66
N ASN A 326 -27.05 -6.28 -26.79
CA ASN A 326 -27.50 -5.17 -25.94
C ASN A 326 -28.90 -4.69 -26.38
N PRO A 327 -29.95 -4.92 -25.57
CA PRO A 327 -31.30 -4.45 -25.92
C PRO A 327 -31.35 -2.92 -25.91
N GLY A 328 -32.09 -2.33 -26.84
CA GLY A 328 -32.33 -0.88 -26.88
C GLY A 328 -31.42 -0.06 -27.80
N PHE A 329 -30.44 -0.69 -28.45
CA PHE A 329 -29.65 -0.05 -29.50
C PHE A 329 -30.15 -0.46 -30.89
N ASN A 330 -30.17 0.49 -31.83
CA ASN A 330 -30.39 0.23 -33.25
C ASN A 330 -29.05 0.28 -34.02
N HIS A 331 -29.05 -0.20 -35.27
CA HIS A 331 -27.85 -0.33 -36.11
C HIS A 331 -27.07 0.97 -36.40
N GLN A 332 -27.62 2.15 -36.07
CA GLN A 332 -26.96 3.45 -36.20
C GLN A 332 -26.26 3.89 -34.90
N GLN A 333 -26.54 3.22 -33.79
CA GLN A 333 -26.00 3.58 -32.48
C GLN A 333 -24.79 2.71 -32.16
N TYR A 334 -23.78 3.34 -31.54
CA TYR A 334 -22.52 2.69 -31.18
C TYR A 334 -22.73 1.37 -30.41
N GLY A 335 -23.60 1.35 -29.40
CA GLY A 335 -23.85 0.16 -28.56
C GLY A 335 -24.51 -1.04 -29.24
N PHE A 336 -24.85 -0.95 -30.54
CA PHE A 336 -25.43 -2.05 -31.31
C PHE A 336 -24.42 -3.14 -31.68
N TYR A 337 -23.15 -2.77 -31.87
CA TYR A 337 -22.07 -3.70 -32.24
C TYR A 337 -21.25 -4.11 -31.02
N THR A 338 -20.53 -5.23 -31.13
CA THR A 338 -19.67 -5.76 -30.06
C THR A 338 -18.30 -5.07 -29.95
N HIS A 339 -17.88 -4.34 -30.99
CA HIS A 339 -16.60 -3.62 -31.08
C HIS A 339 -15.34 -4.49 -30.94
N THR A 340 -15.43 -5.79 -31.23
CA THR A 340 -14.29 -6.71 -31.17
C THR A 340 -13.20 -6.44 -32.21
N LYS A 341 -13.50 -5.67 -33.27
CA LYS A 341 -12.56 -5.29 -34.33
C LYS A 341 -11.98 -3.89 -34.14
N THR A 342 -12.52 -3.11 -33.20
CA THR A 342 -12.18 -1.70 -33.00
C THR A 342 -11.82 -1.35 -31.56
N GLU A 343 -12.03 -2.25 -30.61
CA GLU A 343 -11.67 -2.10 -29.20
C GLU A 343 -10.92 -3.33 -28.64
N ASN A 344 -9.98 -3.09 -27.72
CA ASN A 344 -9.31 -4.13 -26.93
C ASN A 344 -8.63 -5.22 -27.78
N LEU A 345 -7.92 -4.80 -28.83
CA LEU A 345 -7.20 -5.74 -29.69
C LEU A 345 -6.01 -6.41 -28.97
N PRO A 346 -5.68 -7.67 -29.27
CA PRO A 346 -4.64 -8.42 -28.56
C PRO A 346 -3.25 -7.77 -28.55
N GLU A 347 -2.91 -6.97 -29.57
CA GLU A 347 -1.61 -6.32 -29.67
C GLU A 347 -1.48 -5.07 -28.77
N LEU A 348 -2.56 -4.63 -28.11
CA LEU A 348 -2.61 -3.41 -27.30
C LEU A 348 -1.54 -3.40 -26.20
N GLY A 349 -1.36 -4.52 -25.50
CA GLY A 349 -0.33 -4.65 -24.46
C GLY A 349 1.09 -4.39 -24.98
N THR A 350 1.39 -4.75 -26.23
CA THR A 350 2.71 -4.52 -26.84
C THR A 350 2.95 -3.04 -27.10
N LEU A 351 1.94 -2.32 -27.61
CA LEU A 351 1.98 -0.88 -27.82
C LEU A 351 2.19 -0.15 -26.48
N LEU A 352 1.38 -0.47 -25.47
CA LEU A 352 1.46 0.14 -24.14
C LEU A 352 2.80 -0.14 -23.45
N LYS A 353 3.40 -1.32 -23.68
CA LYS A 353 4.73 -1.67 -23.15
C LYS A 353 5.82 -0.73 -23.66
N GLN A 354 5.72 -0.24 -24.90
CA GLN A 354 6.65 0.75 -25.44
C GLN A 354 6.57 2.05 -24.63
N TRP A 355 5.37 2.57 -24.40
CA TRP A 355 5.17 3.82 -23.66
C TRP A 355 5.53 3.69 -22.17
N ARG A 356 5.22 2.55 -21.55
CA ARG A 356 5.72 2.24 -20.20
C ARG A 356 7.25 2.37 -20.14
N ARG A 357 7.96 1.88 -21.15
CA ARG A 357 9.43 1.99 -21.20
C ARG A 357 9.89 3.45 -21.27
N VAL A 358 9.18 4.31 -21.99
CA VAL A 358 9.48 5.76 -22.02
C VAL A 358 9.38 6.34 -20.61
N VAL A 359 8.28 6.05 -19.89
CA VAL A 359 8.09 6.50 -18.50
C VAL A 359 9.21 6.01 -17.59
N LYS A 360 9.51 4.70 -17.61
CA LYS A 360 10.56 4.09 -16.75
C LYS A 360 11.99 4.49 -17.11
N ASN A 361 12.24 4.94 -18.35
CA ASN A 361 13.55 5.44 -18.75
C ASN A 361 13.78 6.89 -18.31
N LYS A 362 12.71 7.71 -18.29
CA LYS A 362 12.76 9.13 -17.89
C LYS A 362 12.61 9.32 -16.37
N THR A 363 12.03 8.35 -15.67
CA THR A 363 11.73 8.45 -14.23
C THR A 363 12.19 7.20 -13.48
N THR A 364 12.65 7.36 -12.24
CA THR A 364 13.06 6.24 -11.38
C THR A 364 11.88 5.38 -10.95
N ASP A 365 10.76 6.04 -10.64
CA ASP A 365 9.59 5.49 -9.99
C ASP A 365 8.33 6.16 -10.56
N GLY A 366 8.28 6.47 -11.86
CA GLY A 366 7.11 7.10 -12.47
C GLY A 366 5.99 6.11 -12.76
N LEU A 367 4.75 6.56 -12.60
CA LEU A 367 3.54 5.74 -12.77
C LEU A 367 3.14 5.66 -14.25
N PHE A 368 2.87 4.46 -14.76
CA PHE A 368 2.18 4.30 -16.04
C PHE A 368 0.85 3.58 -15.83
N MET A 369 -0.26 4.28 -16.04
CA MET A 369 -1.60 3.78 -15.78
C MET A 369 -2.55 3.99 -16.96
N ILE A 370 -3.75 3.41 -16.88
CA ILE A 370 -4.82 3.57 -17.86
C ILE A 370 -6.05 4.03 -17.12
N SER A 371 -6.72 5.06 -17.64
CA SER A 371 -7.88 5.67 -17.00
C SER A 371 -9.18 4.92 -17.25
N ASP A 372 -9.23 4.15 -18.33
CA ASP A 372 -10.39 3.37 -18.71
C ASP A 372 -10.53 2.13 -17.84
N GLU A 373 -11.77 1.72 -17.67
CA GLU A 373 -12.06 0.49 -16.96
C GLU A 373 -11.61 -0.73 -17.78
N MET A 374 -10.79 -1.57 -17.16
CA MET A 374 -10.29 -2.79 -17.78
C MET A 374 -11.37 -3.87 -17.74
N GLN A 375 -12.12 -3.97 -18.85
CA GLN A 375 -13.12 -5.02 -19.06
C GLN A 375 -12.47 -6.38 -19.39
N ASN A 376 -11.42 -6.37 -20.22
CA ASN A 376 -10.61 -7.53 -20.54
C ASN A 376 -9.20 -7.31 -20.00
N ALA A 377 -8.80 -8.01 -18.96
CA ALA A 377 -7.49 -7.81 -18.35
C ALA A 377 -6.33 -8.33 -19.23
N ASP A 378 -6.58 -9.34 -20.07
CA ASP A 378 -5.51 -10.04 -20.78
C ASP A 378 -4.88 -9.22 -21.90
N VAL A 379 -5.63 -8.29 -22.51
CA VAL A 379 -5.11 -7.40 -23.57
C VAL A 379 -4.08 -6.41 -23.04
N PHE A 380 -4.03 -6.23 -21.71
CA PHE A 380 -3.06 -5.38 -21.02
C PHE A 380 -1.89 -6.20 -20.43
N LYS A 381 -1.78 -7.49 -20.77
CA LYS A 381 -0.67 -8.36 -20.37
C LYS A 381 0.26 -8.62 -21.56
N VAL A 382 1.56 -8.68 -21.27
CA VAL A 382 2.58 -9.19 -22.20
C VAL A 382 3.37 -10.26 -21.46
N ASN A 383 3.47 -11.47 -22.02
CA ASN A 383 4.07 -12.64 -21.37
C ASN A 383 3.48 -12.89 -19.96
N ASN A 384 2.15 -12.78 -19.83
CA ASN A 384 1.41 -12.92 -18.57
C ASN A 384 1.76 -11.88 -17.48
N THR A 385 2.42 -10.77 -17.84
CA THR A 385 2.72 -9.67 -16.92
C THR A 385 1.99 -8.40 -17.35
N PHE A 386 1.35 -7.72 -16.40
CA PHE A 386 0.69 -6.44 -16.68
C PHE A 386 1.69 -5.38 -17.11
N VAL A 387 1.34 -4.66 -18.19
CA VAL A 387 2.11 -3.51 -18.66
C VAL A 387 1.70 -2.21 -17.96
N VAL A 388 0.55 -2.23 -17.29
CA VAL A 388 -0.04 -1.12 -16.55
C VAL A 388 0.31 -1.29 -15.08
N ASP A 389 0.82 -0.24 -14.44
CA ASP A 389 1.21 -0.27 -13.03
C ASP A 389 -0.01 -0.17 -12.09
N LEU A 390 -1.07 0.50 -12.53
CA LEU A 390 -2.28 0.75 -11.73
C LEU A 390 -3.56 0.62 -12.57
N PRO A 391 -4.13 -0.60 -12.68
CA PRO A 391 -5.44 -0.84 -13.31
C PRO A 391 -6.60 -0.14 -12.61
N VAL A 392 -7.49 0.52 -13.35
CA VAL A 392 -8.69 1.16 -12.78
C VAL A 392 -9.83 0.13 -12.64
N LYS A 393 -10.45 0.08 -11.46
CA LYS A 393 -11.67 -0.71 -11.18
C LYS A 393 -12.75 0.19 -10.56
N ALA A 394 -13.75 0.54 -11.37
CA ALA A 394 -14.85 1.43 -10.97
C ALA A 394 -16.13 0.64 -10.67
N GLN A 395 -16.44 -0.41 -11.43
CA GLN A 395 -17.68 -1.18 -11.31
C GLN A 395 -17.95 -1.78 -9.93
N VAL A 396 -16.89 -2.13 -9.19
CA VAL A 396 -17.02 -2.72 -7.85
C VAL A 396 -17.81 -1.80 -6.92
N PHE A 397 -17.57 -0.49 -6.97
CA PHE A 397 -18.14 0.46 -6.03
C PHE A 397 -18.86 1.63 -6.73
N SER A 398 -19.39 1.44 -7.94
CA SER A 398 -20.14 2.47 -8.67
C SER A 398 -21.63 2.18 -8.79
N ARG A 399 -22.05 0.90 -8.70
CA ARG A 399 -23.45 0.51 -8.82
C ARG A 399 -24.24 0.91 -7.56
N ALA A 400 -25.40 1.56 -7.77
CA ALA A 400 -26.24 2.05 -6.67
C ALA A 400 -26.94 0.93 -5.88
N ASN A 401 -27.13 -0.26 -6.47
CA ASN A 401 -27.86 -1.38 -5.86
C ASN A 401 -27.11 -2.72 -5.95
N ALA A 402 -25.76 -2.70 -5.95
CA ALA A 402 -24.99 -3.95 -5.99
C ALA A 402 -25.26 -4.79 -4.73
N SER A 403 -25.62 -6.05 -4.94
CA SER A 403 -25.74 -7.03 -3.85
C SER A 403 -24.35 -7.39 -3.30
N VAL A 404 -24.26 -7.78 -2.03
CA VAL A 404 -22.98 -8.20 -1.43
C VAL A 404 -22.39 -9.42 -2.16
N SER A 405 -23.21 -10.35 -2.63
CA SER A 405 -22.73 -11.48 -3.44
C SER A 405 -22.07 -11.01 -4.74
N GLU A 406 -22.64 -10.02 -5.42
CA GLU A 406 -22.06 -9.42 -6.63
C GLU A 406 -20.73 -8.69 -6.33
N LEU A 407 -20.66 -7.96 -5.21
CA LEU A 407 -19.42 -7.31 -4.75
C LEU A 407 -18.32 -8.35 -4.53
N VAL A 408 -18.62 -9.41 -3.78
CA VAL A 408 -17.68 -10.51 -3.49
C VAL A 408 -17.22 -11.19 -4.77
N ASN A 409 -18.14 -11.50 -5.68
CA ASN A 409 -17.82 -12.13 -6.97
C ASN A 409 -16.92 -11.23 -7.82
N THR A 410 -17.19 -9.93 -7.88
CA THR A 410 -16.40 -8.97 -8.68
C THR A 410 -15.01 -8.76 -8.09
N LEU A 411 -14.90 -8.69 -6.76
CA LEU A 411 -13.62 -8.61 -6.07
C LEU A 411 -12.80 -9.90 -6.27
N ASN A 412 -13.41 -11.07 -6.09
CA ASN A 412 -12.75 -12.35 -6.33
C ASN A 412 -12.32 -12.52 -7.79
N HIS A 413 -13.13 -12.06 -8.75
CA HIS A 413 -12.74 -12.04 -10.16
C HIS A 413 -11.50 -11.15 -10.38
N THR A 414 -11.50 -9.94 -9.81
CA THR A 414 -10.38 -9.00 -9.93
C THR A 414 -9.06 -9.58 -9.40
N PHE A 415 -9.09 -10.19 -8.22
CA PHE A 415 -7.87 -10.69 -7.58
C PHE A 415 -7.44 -12.08 -8.07
N ASN A 416 -8.40 -13.00 -8.27
CA ASN A 416 -8.08 -14.41 -8.53
C ASN A 416 -8.11 -14.78 -10.01
N ILE A 417 -8.93 -14.12 -10.83
CA ILE A 417 -9.09 -14.42 -12.26
C ILE A 417 -8.25 -13.44 -13.09
N ASP A 418 -8.44 -12.13 -12.89
CA ASP A 418 -7.66 -11.13 -13.61
C ASP A 418 -6.20 -11.08 -13.14
N HIS A 419 -5.92 -11.58 -11.93
CA HIS A 419 -4.63 -11.49 -11.23
C HIS A 419 -4.16 -10.04 -11.00
N ILE A 420 -5.10 -9.13 -10.74
CA ILE A 420 -4.80 -7.73 -10.44
C ILE A 420 -4.56 -7.58 -8.93
N GLU A 421 -3.30 -7.47 -8.53
CA GLU A 421 -2.93 -7.41 -7.11
C GLU A 421 -3.26 -6.06 -6.44
N TRP A 422 -3.18 -4.96 -7.21
CA TRP A 422 -3.24 -3.61 -6.64
C TRP A 422 -3.92 -2.60 -7.60
N PRO A 423 -5.26 -2.58 -7.68
CA PRO A 423 -6.00 -1.68 -8.56
C PRO A 423 -6.18 -0.27 -7.96
N LEU A 424 -6.60 0.71 -8.78
CA LEU A 424 -7.20 1.97 -8.31
C LEU A 424 -8.70 1.80 -8.15
N TRP A 425 -9.21 2.07 -6.95
CA TRP A 425 -10.62 2.01 -6.61
C TRP A 425 -11.31 3.33 -6.90
N LYS A 426 -12.18 3.38 -7.92
CA LYS A 426 -13.08 4.52 -8.15
C LYS A 426 -14.45 4.23 -7.55
N ALA A 427 -14.62 4.59 -6.27
CA ALA A 427 -15.88 4.40 -5.56
C ALA A 427 -16.80 5.62 -5.74
N LYS A 428 -17.90 5.43 -6.48
CA LYS A 428 -18.90 6.48 -6.77
C LYS A 428 -20.33 6.10 -6.33
N SER A 429 -20.49 4.94 -5.70
CA SER A 429 -21.80 4.44 -5.27
C SER A 429 -22.40 5.33 -4.19
N THR A 430 -23.70 5.61 -4.34
CA THR A 430 -24.52 6.30 -3.33
C THR A 430 -25.20 5.33 -2.37
N ALA A 431 -24.96 4.03 -2.52
CA ALA A 431 -25.61 2.97 -1.74
C ALA A 431 -25.15 2.91 -0.27
N TYR A 432 -23.95 3.42 -0.01
CA TYR A 432 -23.30 3.45 1.30
C TYR A 432 -22.82 4.87 1.60
N PRO A 433 -22.77 5.26 2.88
CA PRO A 433 -22.08 6.46 3.30
C PRO A 433 -20.63 6.49 2.80
N LYS A 434 -20.09 7.69 2.55
CA LYS A 434 -18.74 7.85 2.00
C LYS A 434 -17.66 7.23 2.89
N ASP A 435 -17.74 7.45 4.20
CA ASP A 435 -16.78 6.93 5.18
C ASP A 435 -16.78 5.39 5.24
N VAL A 436 -17.93 4.75 4.97
CA VAL A 436 -18.02 3.30 4.81
C VAL A 436 -17.20 2.83 3.60
N LEU A 437 -17.35 3.52 2.45
CA LEU A 437 -16.57 3.22 1.25
C LEU A 437 -15.08 3.52 1.45
N ASP A 438 -14.73 4.60 2.16
CA ASP A 438 -13.35 4.92 2.52
C ASP A 438 -12.75 3.79 3.37
N ILE A 439 -13.44 3.31 4.42
CA ILE A 439 -12.97 2.18 5.24
C ILE A 439 -12.66 0.95 4.38
N VAL A 440 -13.57 0.59 3.49
CA VAL A 440 -13.40 -0.59 2.62
C VAL A 440 -12.25 -0.39 1.63
N THR A 441 -12.21 0.72 0.91
CA THR A 441 -11.22 0.96 -0.16
C THR A 441 -9.80 1.22 0.37
N TYR A 442 -9.65 1.81 1.56
CA TYR A 442 -8.33 2.00 2.19
C TYR A 442 -7.72 0.70 2.72
N LEU A 443 -8.56 -0.24 3.16
CA LEU A 443 -8.10 -1.50 3.77
C LEU A 443 -8.10 -2.69 2.80
N LEU A 444 -8.78 -2.59 1.65
CA LEU A 444 -8.59 -3.51 0.54
C LEU A 444 -7.20 -3.32 -0.12
N PRO A 445 -6.65 -4.36 -0.76
CA PRO A 445 -5.51 -4.20 -1.67
C PRO A 445 -5.89 -3.24 -2.79
N GLY A 446 -5.00 -2.29 -3.11
CA GLY A 446 -5.26 -1.25 -4.09
C GLY A 446 -5.19 0.16 -3.51
N VAL A 447 -5.40 1.14 -4.37
CA VAL A 447 -5.27 2.57 -4.10
C VAL A 447 -6.67 3.19 -4.05
N PRO A 448 -7.07 3.85 -2.95
CA PRO A 448 -8.34 4.57 -2.91
C PRO A 448 -8.24 5.87 -3.72
N LEU A 449 -9.24 6.14 -4.56
CA LEU A 449 -9.45 7.45 -5.16
C LEU A 449 -10.42 8.26 -4.29
N VAL A 450 -9.98 9.43 -3.81
CA VAL A 450 -10.76 10.35 -2.98
C VAL A 450 -11.04 11.65 -3.71
N ASN A 451 -12.02 12.43 -3.26
CA ASN A 451 -12.27 13.76 -3.81
C ASN A 451 -11.19 14.73 -3.34
N SER A 452 -10.94 15.77 -4.15
CA SER A 452 -9.91 16.76 -3.87
C SER A 452 -10.17 17.59 -2.60
N SER A 453 -11.45 17.74 -2.23
CA SER A 453 -11.89 18.46 -1.03
C SER A 453 -11.96 17.59 0.24
N ASP A 454 -11.66 16.29 0.14
CA ASP A 454 -11.76 15.38 1.27
C ASP A 454 -10.61 15.56 2.27
N VAL A 455 -10.94 15.51 3.56
CA VAL A 455 -9.94 15.39 4.63
C VAL A 455 -9.66 13.91 4.87
N VAL A 456 -8.40 13.50 4.73
CA VAL A 456 -8.01 12.09 4.85
C VAL A 456 -8.07 11.67 6.31
N ASN A 457 -8.78 10.57 6.60
CA ASN A 457 -8.83 10.02 7.94
C ASN A 457 -7.45 9.46 8.34
N THR A 458 -6.77 10.16 9.25
CA THR A 458 -5.41 9.82 9.70
C THR A 458 -5.32 8.47 10.42
N GLN A 459 -6.37 8.06 11.14
CA GLN A 459 -6.42 6.76 11.80
C GLN A 459 -6.53 5.63 10.78
N LEU A 460 -7.38 5.80 9.75
CA LEU A 460 -7.50 4.86 8.65
C LEU A 460 -6.20 4.75 7.85
N LEU A 461 -5.53 5.88 7.60
CA LEU A 461 -4.23 5.90 6.94
C LEU A 461 -3.16 5.17 7.77
N LYS A 462 -3.14 5.35 9.10
CA LYS A 462 -2.23 4.62 10.00
C LYS A 462 -2.47 3.11 9.94
N MET A 463 -3.73 2.67 9.89
CA MET A 463 -4.07 1.25 9.73
C MET A 463 -3.62 0.71 8.36
N ARG A 464 -3.80 1.51 7.31
CA ARG A 464 -3.36 1.16 5.96
C ARG A 464 -1.86 0.91 5.90
N GLN A 465 -1.04 1.70 6.60
CA GLN A 465 0.41 1.52 6.67
C GLN A 465 0.86 0.26 7.45
N SER A 466 -0.07 -0.47 8.09
CA SER A 466 0.29 -1.71 8.77
C SER A 466 0.81 -2.78 7.78
N PRO A 467 1.75 -3.65 8.19
CA PRO A 467 2.26 -4.70 7.31
C PRO A 467 1.18 -5.63 6.76
N SER A 468 0.14 -5.93 7.56
CA SER A 468 -0.99 -6.76 7.16
C SER A 468 -1.78 -6.14 6.00
N VAL A 469 -1.97 -4.81 5.97
CA VAL A 469 -2.71 -4.13 4.90
C VAL A 469 -1.82 -3.79 3.70
N MET A 470 -0.55 -3.44 3.91
CA MET A 470 0.35 -3.14 2.77
C MET A 470 0.87 -4.38 2.05
N ARG A 471 1.04 -5.51 2.75
CA ARG A 471 1.77 -6.68 2.24
C ARG A 471 1.12 -8.02 2.57
N GLY A 472 0.14 -8.02 3.47
CA GLY A 472 -0.57 -9.23 3.83
C GLY A 472 -1.50 -9.73 2.72
N ILE A 473 -1.78 -11.02 2.81
CA ILE A 473 -2.78 -11.70 1.98
C ILE A 473 -4.15 -11.08 2.24
N CYS A 474 -5.03 -11.15 1.23
CA CYS A 474 -6.40 -10.71 1.34
C CYS A 474 -7.33 -11.89 1.04
N SER A 475 -8.26 -12.18 1.95
CA SER A 475 -9.32 -13.16 1.71
C SER A 475 -10.68 -12.49 1.87
N ILE A 476 -11.55 -12.65 0.88
CA ILE A 476 -12.82 -11.92 0.76
C ILE A 476 -13.98 -12.91 0.80
N HIS A 477 -14.96 -12.61 1.64
CA HIS A 477 -16.07 -13.49 1.97
C HIS A 477 -17.40 -12.74 1.93
N GLY A 478 -18.43 -13.38 1.38
CA GLY A 478 -19.81 -13.03 1.64
C GLY A 478 -20.31 -13.87 2.81
N ILE A 479 -20.60 -13.24 3.94
CA ILE A 479 -21.05 -13.92 5.16
C ILE A 479 -22.50 -13.51 5.46
N HIS A 480 -23.11 -14.19 6.42
CA HIS A 480 -24.50 -14.09 6.83
C HIS A 480 -25.44 -14.19 5.63
N ASN A 481 -25.44 -15.33 4.92
CA ASN A 481 -26.19 -15.53 3.67
C ASN A 481 -25.87 -14.49 2.57
N ASN A 482 -24.59 -14.10 2.42
CA ASN A 482 -24.13 -13.08 1.47
C ASN A 482 -24.77 -11.70 1.66
N THR A 483 -25.04 -11.32 2.90
CA THR A 483 -25.58 -9.99 3.24
C THR A 483 -24.55 -9.08 3.87
N VAL A 484 -23.45 -9.63 4.38
CA VAL A 484 -22.31 -8.92 4.94
C VAL A 484 -21.08 -9.21 4.09
N LEU A 485 -20.45 -8.16 3.56
CA LEU A 485 -19.14 -8.27 2.94
C LEU A 485 -18.09 -8.28 4.05
N SER A 486 -17.25 -9.30 4.10
CA SER A 486 -16.13 -9.33 5.03
C SER A 486 -14.83 -9.70 4.33
N PHE A 487 -13.74 -9.08 4.75
CA PHE A 487 -12.42 -9.49 4.28
C PHE A 487 -11.38 -9.39 5.39
N ILE A 488 -10.38 -10.26 5.30
CA ILE A 488 -9.23 -10.29 6.21
C ILE A 488 -7.96 -9.89 5.49
N ARG A 489 -7.12 -9.13 6.19
CA ARG A 489 -5.75 -8.78 5.80
C ARG A 489 -4.79 -9.29 6.85
N VAL A 490 -3.88 -10.16 6.48
CA VAL A 490 -2.97 -10.79 7.45
C VAL A 490 -1.59 -11.05 6.87
N THR A 491 -0.56 -10.87 7.69
CA THR A 491 0.81 -11.27 7.37
C THR A 491 1.49 -11.82 8.62
N SER A 492 2.48 -12.69 8.42
CA SER A 492 3.16 -13.37 9.53
C SER A 492 3.77 -12.37 10.52
N GLY A 493 3.62 -12.67 11.81
CA GLY A 493 4.17 -11.87 12.91
C GLY A 493 3.47 -10.53 13.18
N ASN A 494 2.34 -10.25 12.51
CA ASN A 494 1.58 -9.02 12.68
C ASN A 494 0.10 -9.30 13.00
N PRO A 495 -0.60 -8.39 13.69
CA PRO A 495 -2.04 -8.52 13.91
C PRO A 495 -2.81 -8.58 12.58
N GLY A 496 -3.82 -9.44 12.52
CA GLY A 496 -4.76 -9.49 11.40
C GLY A 496 -5.76 -8.34 11.48
N VAL A 497 -6.18 -7.84 10.32
CA VAL A 497 -7.23 -6.83 10.19
C VAL A 497 -8.44 -7.49 9.55
N LEU A 498 -9.58 -7.46 10.22
CA LEU A 498 -10.86 -7.98 9.77
C LEU A 498 -11.80 -6.80 9.54
N VAL A 499 -12.31 -6.66 8.32
CA VAL A 499 -13.29 -5.62 7.97
C VAL A 499 -14.62 -6.31 7.68
N ALA A 500 -15.71 -5.73 8.16
CA ALA A 500 -17.05 -6.20 7.87
C ALA A 500 -17.98 -5.02 7.54
N LEU A 501 -18.68 -5.13 6.42
CA LEU A 501 -19.66 -4.18 5.89
C LEU A 501 -21.02 -4.86 5.84
N ASN A 502 -21.99 -4.34 6.57
CA ASN A 502 -23.36 -4.81 6.50
C ASN A 502 -24.08 -4.20 5.29
N GLY A 503 -24.50 -5.05 4.34
CA GLY A 503 -25.24 -4.64 3.15
C GLY A 503 -26.74 -4.43 3.39
N GLN A 504 -27.27 -4.79 4.55
CA GLN A 504 -28.71 -4.73 4.87
C GLN A 504 -29.12 -3.41 5.51
N ASN A 505 -30.44 -3.19 5.52
CA ASN A 505 -31.08 -2.07 6.21
C ASN A 505 -31.44 -2.38 7.68
N GLU A 506 -31.02 -3.54 8.19
CA GLU A 506 -31.22 -3.99 9.57
C GLU A 506 -29.89 -4.39 10.20
N THR A 507 -29.81 -4.35 11.54
CA THR A 507 -28.62 -4.81 12.27
C THR A 507 -28.49 -6.33 12.13
N VAL A 508 -27.28 -6.78 11.85
CA VAL A 508 -26.94 -8.20 11.73
C VAL A 508 -25.99 -8.61 12.85
N THR A 509 -26.09 -9.86 13.31
CA THR A 509 -25.14 -10.45 14.26
C THR A 509 -24.37 -11.56 13.55
N VAL A 510 -23.05 -11.48 13.58
CA VAL A 510 -22.14 -12.33 12.82
C VAL A 510 -21.27 -13.17 13.78
N ASP A 511 -21.15 -14.45 13.45
CA ASP A 511 -20.24 -15.41 14.07
C ASP A 511 -19.04 -15.64 13.15
N PHE A 512 -17.99 -14.81 13.29
CA PHE A 512 -16.85 -14.85 12.36
C PHE A 512 -16.12 -16.20 12.34
N PRO A 513 -15.84 -16.86 13.49
CA PRO A 513 -15.19 -18.17 13.50
C PRO A 513 -15.97 -19.25 12.75
N LYS A 514 -17.30 -19.22 12.82
CA LYS A 514 -18.16 -20.16 12.12
C LYS A 514 -18.23 -19.90 10.61
N GLU A 515 -18.20 -18.63 10.21
CA GLU A 515 -18.45 -18.22 8.82
C GLU A 515 -17.18 -18.05 7.98
N ILE A 516 -16.02 -17.82 8.61
CA ILE A 516 -14.73 -17.67 7.93
C ILE A 516 -13.81 -18.82 8.38
N PRO A 517 -13.56 -19.83 7.52
CA PRO A 517 -12.77 -21.02 7.91
C PRO A 517 -11.36 -20.71 8.39
N ALA A 518 -10.75 -19.63 7.89
CA ALA A 518 -9.44 -19.17 8.32
C ALA A 518 -9.42 -18.55 9.73
N LEU A 519 -10.58 -18.39 10.38
CA LEU A 519 -10.73 -17.83 11.72
C LEU A 519 -11.41 -18.82 12.69
N ASP A 520 -11.44 -20.11 12.37
CA ASP A 520 -12.16 -21.16 13.12
C ASP A 520 -11.86 -21.19 14.62
N SER A 521 -10.67 -20.76 14.99
CA SER A 521 -10.15 -20.79 16.35
C SER A 521 -10.16 -19.42 17.05
N LEU A 522 -10.69 -18.39 16.37
CA LEU A 522 -10.77 -17.03 16.86
C LEU A 522 -11.83 -16.93 17.97
N THR A 523 -11.47 -16.31 19.09
CA THR A 523 -12.39 -16.12 20.23
C THR A 523 -12.63 -14.67 20.55
N GLU A 524 -11.61 -13.83 20.36
CA GLU A 524 -11.64 -12.40 20.70
C GLU A 524 -11.23 -11.56 19.49
N VAL A 525 -11.96 -10.47 19.30
CA VAL A 525 -11.63 -9.40 18.36
C VAL A 525 -11.53 -8.08 19.10
N THR A 526 -10.70 -7.16 18.62
CA THR A 526 -10.57 -5.82 19.20
C THR A 526 -11.08 -4.79 18.22
N VAL A 527 -12.01 -3.93 18.64
CA VAL A 527 -12.57 -2.87 17.79
C VAL A 527 -11.52 -1.81 17.51
N GLN A 528 -11.28 -1.51 16.24
CA GLN A 528 -10.27 -0.55 15.81
C GLN A 528 -10.88 0.72 15.22
N LEU A 529 -11.91 0.59 14.39
CA LEU A 529 -12.60 1.70 13.73
C LEU A 529 -14.03 1.26 13.38
N TYR A 530 -14.94 2.21 13.24
CA TYR A 530 -16.29 1.97 12.73
C TYR A 530 -16.74 3.22 11.95
N SER A 531 -17.73 3.06 11.07
CA SER A 531 -18.31 4.16 10.32
C SER A 531 -19.20 5.05 11.18
N THR A 532 -19.41 6.29 10.77
CA THR A 532 -20.20 7.32 11.44
C THR A 532 -21.66 6.94 11.69
N ASN A 533 -22.23 6.09 10.83
CA ASN A 533 -23.60 5.55 10.98
C ASN A 533 -23.68 4.28 11.86
N PHE A 534 -22.59 3.91 12.55
CA PHE A 534 -22.56 2.77 13.46
C PHE A 534 -23.14 3.15 14.82
N VAL A 535 -24.12 2.37 15.31
CA VAL A 535 -24.93 2.70 16.50
C VAL A 535 -24.95 1.61 17.59
N GLU A 536 -24.23 0.50 17.42
CA GLU A 536 -24.19 -0.55 18.44
C GLU A 536 -23.28 -0.15 19.62
N ALA A 537 -23.87 0.36 20.71
CA ALA A 537 -23.15 0.89 21.87
C ALA A 537 -22.07 -0.06 22.43
N ASP A 538 -22.34 -1.36 22.43
CA ASP A 538 -21.41 -2.39 22.88
C ASP A 538 -20.12 -2.44 22.05
N PHE A 539 -20.15 -1.98 20.80
CA PHE A 539 -19.02 -2.03 19.87
C PHE A 539 -18.45 -0.65 19.54
N MET A 540 -18.91 0.43 20.20
CA MET A 540 -18.40 1.79 19.98
C MET A 540 -17.14 2.13 20.80
N SER A 541 -16.73 1.26 21.72
CA SER A 541 -15.49 1.47 22.48
C SER A 541 -14.28 1.00 21.68
N ILE A 542 -13.50 1.95 21.16
CA ILE A 542 -12.25 1.68 20.42
C ILE A 542 -11.23 1.00 21.37
N ASN A 543 -10.51 0.01 20.86
CA ASN A 543 -9.59 -0.87 21.57
C ASN A 543 -10.25 -1.80 22.60
N ALA A 544 -11.59 -1.85 22.67
CA ALA A 544 -12.27 -2.83 23.49
C ALA A 544 -12.23 -4.22 22.83
N LYS A 545 -11.95 -5.24 23.65
CA LYS A 545 -12.09 -6.64 23.27
C LYS A 545 -13.56 -7.04 23.25
N LYS A 546 -13.95 -7.83 22.26
CA LYS A 546 -15.30 -8.34 22.05
C LYS A 546 -15.24 -9.80 21.64
N ASP A 547 -16.32 -10.51 21.91
CA ASP A 547 -16.50 -11.90 21.49
C ASP A 547 -16.62 -11.95 19.96
N ALA A 548 -15.80 -12.79 19.32
CA ALA A 548 -15.78 -12.96 17.87
C ALA A 548 -17.03 -13.71 17.34
N THR A 549 -17.76 -14.43 18.19
CA THR A 549 -18.91 -15.26 17.81
C THR A 549 -20.23 -14.49 17.73
N ALA A 550 -20.28 -13.26 18.26
CA ALA A 550 -21.51 -12.48 18.37
C ALA A 550 -21.29 -10.99 18.10
N VAL A 551 -20.68 -10.65 16.96
CA VAL A 551 -20.42 -9.26 16.58
C VAL A 551 -21.65 -8.65 15.92
N ARG A 552 -22.20 -7.58 16.52
CA ARG A 552 -23.34 -6.84 15.97
C ARG A 552 -22.87 -5.71 15.07
N ILE A 553 -23.45 -5.60 13.88
CA ILE A 553 -23.08 -4.61 12.86
C ILE A 553 -24.33 -3.85 12.42
N SER A 554 -24.34 -2.53 12.62
CA SER A 554 -25.47 -1.66 12.28
C SER A 554 -25.82 -1.70 10.77
N PRO A 555 -27.03 -1.23 10.38
CA PRO A 555 -27.43 -1.15 8.98
C PRO A 555 -26.47 -0.31 8.13
N LYS A 556 -26.13 -0.80 6.93
CA LYS A 556 -25.30 -0.06 5.96
C LYS A 556 -24.00 0.51 6.54
N SER A 557 -23.46 -0.08 7.59
CA SER A 557 -22.28 0.41 8.31
C SER A 557 -21.10 -0.55 8.15
N ALA A 558 -19.89 -0.05 8.43
CA ALA A 558 -18.68 -0.84 8.45
C ALA A 558 -18.02 -0.81 9.84
N ILE A 559 -17.43 -1.94 10.21
CA ILE A 559 -16.58 -2.07 11.40
C ILE A 559 -15.24 -2.70 11.01
N VAL A 560 -14.17 -2.18 11.62
CA VAL A 560 -12.81 -2.68 11.49
C VAL A 560 -12.41 -3.27 12.84
N LEU A 561 -11.99 -4.52 12.78
CA LEU A 561 -11.57 -5.32 13.90
C LEU A 561 -10.11 -5.74 13.72
N SER A 562 -9.40 -5.90 14.81
CA SER A 562 -8.08 -6.52 14.83
C SER A 562 -8.11 -7.81 15.63
N TYR A 563 -7.30 -8.77 15.22
CA TYR A 563 -7.17 -10.06 15.89
C TYR A 563 -5.72 -10.55 15.85
N VAL A 564 -5.42 -11.54 16.68
CA VAL A 564 -4.11 -12.20 16.72
C VAL A 564 -4.20 -13.46 15.86
N PRO A 565 -3.52 -13.52 14.69
CA PRO A 565 -3.57 -14.69 13.84
C PRO A 565 -2.91 -15.88 14.52
N LYS A 566 -3.46 -17.08 14.36
CA LYS A 566 -2.78 -18.33 14.76
C LYS A 566 -1.96 -18.89 13.61
N LYS A 567 -0.93 -19.70 13.91
CA LYS A 567 0.02 -20.25 12.92
C LYS A 567 -0.59 -20.99 11.71
N LYS A 568 -1.87 -21.36 11.75
CA LYS A 568 -2.58 -22.02 10.65
C LYS A 568 -3.20 -21.04 9.64
N GLU A 569 -3.32 -19.78 10.03
CA GLU A 569 -3.98 -18.67 9.34
C GLU A 569 -2.93 -17.79 8.65
#